data_AF-A0A2S1QV21-F1
#
_entry.id   AF-A0A2S1QV21-F1
#
_cell.length_a   1.000
_cell.length_b   1.000
_cell.length_c   1.000
_cell.angle_alpha   90.00
_cell.angle_beta   90.00
_cell.angle_gamma   90.00
#
_symmetry.space_group_name_H-M   'P 1'
#
loop_
_entity.id
_entity.type
_entity.pdbx_description
1 polymer ?
#
loop_
_entity_poly.entity_id
_entity_poly.type
_entity_poly.pdbx_seq_one_letter_code
_entity_poly.pdbx_strand_id
1 'polypeptide(L)'
;MAKKTCLLFKDQAYFTPKDIITWMKFYILSEEAFIEAFPEAYEEIAHNFFWDQHLGYGGLAGDSFNLDKFLNDDNIDAFSAIVANILARHSLSKEEIYAKVSTSEKLKEFERAKVNLFLAENLYFEDPLAVKKHFELLQRALQKRSFYELADIRMEDLEGEWISTAETSALDYNYNMTDFMALGSRVRLLISKYDERFYMSTWLVRVCDYTTREELDFAVRQTYVTLEDGYLSHYYKGKEGFDFSFRSPVFDYSGDTLKTQFWDVGFTFQRK
;
A
#
# COMPACT_ATOMS: atom_id res chain seq x y z
N MET A 1 22.07 11.55 16.18
CA MET A 1 21.45 10.25 15.86
C MET A 1 20.68 10.44 14.56
N ALA A 2 21.11 9.80 13.47
CA ALA A 2 20.29 9.75 12.26
C ALA A 2 18.99 9.02 12.61
N LYS A 3 17.84 9.64 12.35
CA LYS A 3 16.56 8.93 12.39
C LYS A 3 16.69 7.81 11.35
N LYS A 4 16.61 6.54 11.77
CA LYS A 4 16.44 5.43 10.84
C LYS A 4 15.19 5.74 10.03
N THR A 5 15.37 6.05 8.76
CA THR A 5 14.26 6.24 7.83
C THR A 5 13.71 4.85 7.60
N CYS A 6 12.64 4.49 8.31
CA CYS A 6 11.85 3.34 7.96
C CYS A 6 11.31 3.63 6.55
N LEU A 7 11.79 2.88 5.55
CA LEU A 7 11.21 2.89 4.20
C LEU A 7 9.80 2.32 4.35
N LEU A 8 8.84 3.21 4.61
CA LEU A 8 7.46 2.82 4.77
C LEU A 8 6.92 2.54 3.37
N PHE A 9 6.88 1.26 3.00
CA PHE A 9 6.31 0.71 1.76
C PHE A 9 4.76 0.84 1.70
N LYS A 10 4.21 1.96 2.21
CA LYS A 10 2.79 2.19 2.57
C LYS A 10 1.78 1.52 1.64
N ASP A 11 1.52 0.27 1.99
CA ASP A 11 0.30 -0.50 1.75
C ASP A 11 -0.18 -0.63 0.30
N GLN A 12 0.68 -1.02 -0.64
CA GLN A 12 0.25 -1.51 -1.97
C GLN A 12 0.02 -3.02 -2.05
N ALA A 13 0.39 -3.79 -1.02
CA ALA A 13 -0.09 -5.16 -0.91
C ALA A 13 -1.63 -5.21 -0.71
N TYR A 14 -2.29 -4.12 -0.28
CA TYR A 14 -3.75 -4.06 -0.18
C TYR A 14 -4.48 -4.20 -1.53
N PHE A 15 -3.82 -3.88 -2.65
CA PHE A 15 -4.34 -4.14 -4.00
C PHE A 15 -3.96 -5.50 -4.55
N THR A 16 -3.06 -6.21 -3.86
CA THR A 16 -2.77 -7.60 -4.20
C THR A 16 -3.94 -8.43 -3.66
N PRO A 17 -4.67 -9.16 -4.52
CA PRO A 17 -5.69 -10.09 -4.06
C PRO A 17 -5.16 -10.92 -2.89
N LYS A 18 -5.92 -11.02 -1.80
CA LYS A 18 -5.53 -11.75 -0.58
C LYS A 18 -4.92 -13.12 -0.89
N ASP A 19 -5.47 -13.78 -1.90
CA ASP A 19 -5.06 -15.09 -2.40
C ASP A 19 -3.60 -15.09 -2.90
N ILE A 20 -3.16 -14.02 -3.55
CA ILE A 20 -1.77 -13.86 -4.01
C ILE A 20 -0.84 -13.57 -2.83
N ILE A 21 -1.27 -12.76 -1.86
CA ILE A 21 -0.50 -12.50 -0.61
C ILE A 21 -0.26 -13.80 0.15
N THR A 22 -1.30 -14.63 0.28
CA THR A 22 -1.22 -15.96 0.89
C THR A 22 -0.10 -16.79 0.26
N TRP A 23 -0.03 -16.83 -1.08
CA TRP A 23 1.01 -17.60 -1.77
C TRP A 23 2.39 -16.96 -1.63
N MET A 24 2.51 -15.64 -1.66
CA MET A 24 3.80 -14.97 -1.43
C MET A 24 4.36 -15.30 -0.03
N LYS A 25 3.53 -15.25 1.01
CA LYS A 25 3.91 -15.64 2.38
C LYS A 25 4.36 -17.09 2.47
N PHE A 26 3.60 -18.01 1.87
CA PHE A 26 3.95 -19.43 1.86
C PHE A 26 5.36 -19.65 1.31
N TYR A 27 5.71 -19.00 0.20
CA TYR A 27 7.04 -19.13 -0.38
C TYR A 27 8.12 -18.48 0.49
N ILE A 28 7.91 -17.28 1.02
CA ILE A 28 8.85 -16.62 1.94
C ILE A 28 9.12 -17.50 3.18
N LEU A 29 8.06 -18.05 3.80
CA LEU A 29 8.17 -18.96 4.94
C LEU A 29 8.83 -20.30 4.59
N SER A 30 8.93 -20.66 3.31
CA SER A 30 9.59 -21.89 2.85
C SER A 30 11.09 -21.72 2.58
N GLU A 31 11.62 -20.49 2.60
CA GLU A 31 13.03 -20.23 2.36
C GLU A 31 13.86 -20.33 3.65
N GLU A 32 14.83 -21.26 3.69
CA GLU A 32 15.77 -21.40 4.82
C GLU A 32 16.51 -20.09 5.12
N ALA A 33 16.93 -19.37 4.08
CA ALA A 33 17.60 -18.08 4.20
C ALA A 33 16.73 -17.02 4.92
N PHE A 34 15.40 -17.10 4.79
CA PHE A 34 14.49 -16.21 5.53
C PHE A 34 14.41 -16.59 7.00
N ILE A 35 14.31 -17.88 7.31
CA ILE A 35 14.25 -18.41 8.67
C ILE A 35 15.51 -18.03 9.44
N GLU A 36 16.68 -18.15 8.81
CA GLU A 36 17.97 -17.86 9.43
C GLU A 36 18.21 -16.35 9.59
N ALA A 37 17.90 -15.55 8.57
CA ALA A 37 18.17 -14.11 8.60
C ALA A 37 17.15 -13.32 9.44
N PHE A 38 15.91 -13.82 9.57
CA PHE A 38 14.79 -13.11 10.17
C PHE A 38 13.95 -14.00 11.11
N PRO A 39 14.53 -14.58 12.17
CA PRO A 39 13.85 -15.57 13.00
C PRO A 39 12.60 -15.01 13.69
N GLU A 40 12.65 -13.77 14.22
CA GLU A 40 11.50 -13.14 14.90
C GLU A 40 10.35 -12.86 13.92
N ALA A 41 10.67 -12.33 12.74
CA ALA A 41 9.66 -12.09 11.71
C ALA A 41 9.10 -13.40 11.15
N TYR A 42 9.95 -14.44 11.03
CA TYR A 42 9.50 -15.78 10.69
C TYR A 42 8.49 -16.30 11.71
N GLU A 43 8.78 -16.23 13.01
CA GLU A 43 7.87 -16.66 14.06
C GLU A 43 6.54 -15.91 14.00
N GLU A 44 6.56 -14.58 13.82
CA GLU A 44 5.35 -13.76 13.69
C GLU A 44 4.51 -14.18 12.47
N ILE A 45 5.11 -14.25 11.28
CA ILE A 45 4.39 -14.60 10.05
C ILE A 45 3.92 -16.06 10.11
N ALA A 46 4.73 -16.98 10.64
CA ALA A 46 4.40 -18.39 10.78
C ALA A 46 3.27 -18.59 11.80
N HIS A 47 3.25 -17.85 12.91
CA HIS A 47 2.16 -17.89 13.88
C HIS A 47 0.84 -17.48 13.24
N ASN A 48 0.85 -16.37 12.50
CA ASN A 48 -0.31 -15.87 11.77
C ASN A 48 -0.77 -16.82 10.65
N PHE A 49 0.16 -17.52 10.00
CA PHE A 49 -0.15 -18.39 8.87
C PHE A 49 -0.54 -19.83 9.28
N PHE A 50 0.07 -20.38 10.34
CA PHE A 50 -0.07 -21.79 10.72
C PHE A 50 -0.73 -22.02 12.09
N TRP A 51 -0.59 -21.15 13.10
CA TRP A 51 -0.92 -21.50 14.50
C TRP A 51 -2.25 -20.93 15.01
N ASP A 52 -2.62 -19.70 14.62
CA ASP A 52 -3.94 -19.14 14.96
C ASP A 52 -5.02 -19.67 14.01
N GLN A 53 -5.55 -20.87 14.27
CA GLN A 53 -6.78 -21.51 13.72
C GLN A 53 -7.48 -20.94 12.44
N HIS A 54 -6.79 -20.67 11.31
CA HIS A 54 -7.42 -20.09 10.10
C HIS A 54 -7.01 -20.72 8.77
N LEU A 55 -6.75 -22.04 8.72
CA LEU A 55 -6.77 -22.77 7.43
C LEU A 55 -8.21 -22.92 6.84
N GLY A 56 -9.20 -22.14 7.30
CA GLY A 56 -10.60 -22.27 6.89
C GLY A 56 -11.41 -20.96 6.91
N TYR A 57 -12.24 -20.83 5.86
CA TYR A 57 -13.28 -19.84 5.57
C TYR A 57 -12.83 -18.39 5.40
N GLY A 58 -12.46 -18.06 4.16
CA GLY A 58 -12.55 -16.69 3.65
C GLY A 58 -11.22 -15.95 3.43
N GLY A 59 -10.10 -16.66 3.39
CA GLY A 59 -8.78 -16.03 3.44
C GLY A 59 -8.49 -15.50 4.84
N LEU A 60 -7.22 -15.30 5.14
CA LEU A 60 -6.76 -14.86 6.45
C LEU A 60 -7.32 -13.43 6.72
N ALA A 61 -8.22 -13.28 7.69
CA ALA A 61 -8.74 -11.98 8.08
C ALA A 61 -7.65 -11.17 8.79
N GLY A 62 -7.30 -9.99 8.27
CA GLY A 62 -6.22 -9.15 8.81
C GLY A 62 -4.81 -9.46 8.27
N ASP A 63 -4.71 -10.23 7.20
CA ASP A 63 -3.48 -10.82 6.69
C ASP A 63 -2.60 -9.88 5.87
N SER A 64 -2.22 -8.75 6.44
CA SER A 64 -1.20 -7.90 5.83
C SER A 64 0.19 -8.44 6.16
N PHE A 65 0.98 -8.83 5.15
CA PHE A 65 2.44 -8.81 5.33
C PHE A 65 2.83 -7.34 5.26
N ASN A 66 2.84 -6.68 6.42
CA ASN A 66 3.18 -5.27 6.48
C ASN A 66 4.70 -5.12 6.29
N LEU A 67 5.12 -5.16 5.02
CA LEU A 67 6.50 -4.97 4.60
C LEU A 67 7.07 -3.67 5.15
N ASP A 68 6.26 -2.64 5.36
CA ASP A 68 6.69 -1.36 5.91
C ASP A 68 7.21 -1.46 7.33
N LYS A 69 6.54 -2.26 8.17
CA LYS A 69 6.96 -2.44 9.56
C LYS A 69 8.23 -3.30 9.63
N PHE A 70 8.35 -4.25 8.73
CA PHE A 70 9.46 -5.20 8.70
C PHE A 70 10.71 -4.62 8.04
N LEU A 71 10.58 -3.98 6.88
CA LEU A 71 11.70 -3.52 6.07
C LEU A 71 12.26 -2.18 6.53
N ASN A 72 13.58 -2.08 6.51
CA ASN A 72 14.34 -0.88 6.78
C ASN A 72 15.66 -0.94 6.01
N ASP A 73 16.44 0.14 6.08
CA ASP A 73 17.72 0.24 5.37
C ASP A 73 18.72 -0.88 5.74
N ASP A 74 18.61 -1.48 6.92
CA ASP A 74 19.53 -2.51 7.40
C ASP A 74 19.20 -3.91 6.84
N ASN A 75 17.95 -4.18 6.47
CA ASN A 75 17.51 -5.53 6.07
C ASN A 75 16.96 -5.65 4.64
N ILE A 76 16.74 -4.53 3.94
CA ILE A 76 16.14 -4.50 2.60
C ILE A 76 16.92 -5.35 1.58
N ASP A 77 18.25 -5.30 1.61
CA ASP A 77 19.10 -6.02 0.65
C ASP A 77 19.08 -7.53 0.90
N ALA A 78 19.10 -7.94 2.18
CA ALA A 78 19.00 -9.34 2.58
C ALA A 78 17.61 -9.91 2.22
N PHE A 79 16.54 -9.16 2.44
CA PHE A 79 15.20 -9.57 2.02
C PHE A 79 15.05 -9.61 0.49
N SER A 80 15.66 -8.67 -0.23
CA SER A 80 15.69 -8.70 -1.70
C SER A 80 16.41 -9.93 -2.25
N ALA A 81 17.48 -10.39 -1.61
CA ALA A 81 18.16 -11.63 -2.00
C ALA A 81 17.26 -12.87 -1.87
N ILE A 82 16.42 -12.91 -0.83
CA ILE A 82 15.44 -13.99 -0.62
C ILE A 82 14.38 -13.96 -1.73
N VAL A 83 13.82 -12.79 -2.03
CA VAL A 83 12.84 -12.63 -3.11
C VAL A 83 13.43 -13.02 -4.47
N ALA A 84 14.67 -12.59 -4.76
CA ALA A 84 15.38 -12.97 -5.98
C ALA A 84 15.62 -14.49 -6.06
N ASN A 85 15.94 -15.15 -4.94
CA ASN A 85 16.12 -16.59 -4.89
C ASN A 85 14.82 -17.34 -5.18
N ILE A 86 13.70 -16.90 -4.60
CA ILE A 86 12.37 -17.45 -4.88
C ILE A 86 12.07 -17.36 -6.39
N LEU A 87 12.27 -16.18 -6.99
CA LEU A 87 12.05 -15.94 -8.42
C LEU A 87 12.96 -16.79 -9.33
N ALA A 88 14.17 -17.12 -8.88
CA ALA A 88 15.12 -17.93 -9.64
C ALA A 88 14.82 -19.44 -9.56
N ARG A 89 14.33 -19.92 -8.42
CA ARG A 89 14.09 -21.34 -8.15
C ARG A 89 12.71 -21.83 -8.55
N HIS A 90 11.73 -20.93 -8.53
CA HIS A 90 10.32 -21.28 -8.68
C HIS A 90 9.72 -20.66 -9.93
N SER A 91 8.94 -21.45 -10.67
CA SER A 91 8.09 -20.95 -11.75
C SER A 91 6.90 -20.16 -11.21
N LEU A 92 6.47 -20.44 -9.97
CA LEU A 92 5.35 -19.79 -9.28
C LEU A 92 4.04 -19.88 -10.07
N SER A 93 3.90 -20.91 -10.91
CA SER A 93 2.65 -21.23 -11.58
C SER A 93 1.68 -21.89 -10.61
N LYS A 94 0.38 -21.84 -10.92
CA LYS A 94 -0.65 -22.54 -10.12
C LYS A 94 -0.33 -24.01 -9.90
N GLU A 95 0.16 -24.69 -10.93
CA GLU A 95 0.48 -26.11 -10.89
C GLU A 95 1.65 -26.40 -9.93
N GLU A 96 2.70 -25.56 -9.95
CA GLU A 96 3.80 -25.69 -9.01
C GLU A 96 3.36 -25.40 -7.57
N ILE A 97 2.57 -24.35 -7.37
CA ILE A 97 2.03 -23.99 -6.04
C ILE A 97 1.24 -25.17 -5.47
N TYR A 98 0.34 -25.75 -6.25
CA TYR A 98 -0.45 -26.92 -5.84
C TYR A 98 0.45 -28.10 -5.46
N ALA A 99 1.47 -28.40 -6.27
CA ALA A 99 2.40 -29.51 -6.02
C ALA A 99 3.24 -29.29 -4.76
N LYS A 100 3.76 -28.08 -4.55
CA LYS A 100 4.58 -27.71 -3.38
C LYS A 100 3.77 -27.74 -2.09
N VAL A 101 2.52 -27.26 -2.12
CA VAL A 101 1.62 -27.29 -0.96
C VAL A 101 1.23 -28.73 -0.59
N SER A 102 0.88 -29.55 -1.60
CA SER A 102 0.50 -30.95 -1.40
C SER A 102 1.62 -31.81 -0.81
N THR A 103 2.87 -31.36 -0.90
CA THR A 103 4.06 -32.09 -0.42
C THR A 103 4.77 -31.38 0.74
N SER A 104 4.25 -30.25 1.23
CA SER A 104 4.88 -29.45 2.28
C SER A 104 4.84 -30.16 3.64
N GLU A 105 6.03 -30.40 4.23
CA GLU A 105 6.16 -30.93 5.60
C GLU A 105 5.44 -30.03 6.62
N LYS A 106 5.52 -28.70 6.44
CA LYS A 106 4.88 -27.71 7.32
C LYS A 106 3.36 -27.80 7.33
N LEU A 107 2.76 -28.45 6.32
CA LEU A 107 1.32 -28.64 6.21
C LEU A 107 0.85 -30.05 6.55
N LYS A 108 1.78 -30.99 6.85
CA LYS A 108 1.43 -32.39 7.18
C LYS A 108 0.69 -32.55 8.50
N GLU A 109 0.84 -31.59 9.42
CA GLU A 109 0.17 -31.60 10.71
C GLU A 109 -1.33 -31.27 10.59
N PHE A 110 -1.76 -30.73 9.43
CA PHE A 110 -3.15 -30.42 9.16
C PHE A 110 -3.87 -31.56 8.42
N GLU A 111 -5.18 -31.68 8.64
CA GLU A 111 -6.01 -32.63 7.91
C GLU A 111 -5.98 -32.35 6.40
N ARG A 112 -5.73 -33.40 5.60
CA ARG A 112 -5.66 -33.30 4.13
C ARG A 112 -6.89 -32.63 3.50
N ALA A 113 -8.08 -32.87 4.05
CA ALA A 113 -9.31 -32.24 3.59
C ALA A 113 -9.29 -30.71 3.78
N LYS A 114 -8.74 -30.22 4.89
CA LYS A 114 -8.58 -28.78 5.18
C LYS A 114 -7.57 -28.13 4.24
N VAL A 115 -6.43 -28.79 4.00
CA VAL A 115 -5.41 -28.31 3.04
C VAL A 115 -5.97 -28.23 1.61
N ASN A 116 -6.74 -29.24 1.18
CA ASN A 116 -7.37 -29.23 -0.13
C ASN A 116 -8.43 -28.13 -0.27
N LEU A 117 -9.22 -27.89 0.79
CA LEU A 117 -10.20 -26.80 0.81
C LEU A 117 -9.49 -25.43 0.73
N PHE A 118 -8.44 -25.23 1.52
CA PHE A 118 -7.63 -24.01 1.47
C PHE A 118 -7.06 -23.75 0.06
N LEU A 119 -6.52 -24.78 -0.60
CA LEU A 119 -6.07 -24.70 -1.99
C LEU A 119 -7.20 -24.30 -2.94
N ALA A 120 -8.38 -24.91 -2.79
CA ALA A 120 -9.53 -24.60 -3.63
C ALA A 120 -10.00 -23.14 -3.46
N GLU A 121 -9.95 -22.62 -2.23
CA GLU A 121 -10.36 -21.25 -1.92
C GLU A 121 -9.34 -20.18 -2.35
N ASN A 122 -8.03 -20.47 -2.28
CA ASN A 122 -6.97 -19.46 -2.47
C ASN A 122 -6.21 -19.60 -3.80
N LEU A 123 -6.35 -20.70 -4.56
CA LEU A 123 -5.67 -20.86 -5.86
C LEU A 123 -6.51 -20.34 -7.05
N TYR A 124 -7.51 -19.50 -6.78
CA TYR A 124 -8.42 -18.96 -7.78
C TYR A 124 -8.08 -17.52 -8.15
N PHE A 125 -7.20 -17.37 -9.13
CA PHE A 125 -6.91 -16.08 -9.76
C PHE A 125 -6.89 -16.22 -11.29
N GLU A 126 -7.36 -15.23 -12.06
CA GLU A 126 -7.56 -15.35 -13.51
C GLU A 126 -6.24 -15.61 -14.27
N ASP A 127 -5.15 -14.99 -13.84
CA ASP A 127 -3.83 -15.10 -14.48
C ASP A 127 -2.96 -16.16 -13.77
N PRO A 128 -2.63 -17.30 -14.41
CA PRO A 128 -1.84 -18.38 -13.79
C PRO A 128 -0.44 -17.96 -13.34
N LEU A 129 0.07 -16.79 -13.77
CA LEU A 129 1.37 -16.23 -13.38
C LEU A 129 1.24 -15.05 -12.40
N ALA A 130 0.06 -14.80 -11.84
CA ALA A 130 -0.17 -13.64 -10.98
C ALA A 130 0.82 -13.57 -9.79
N VAL A 131 1.08 -14.70 -9.12
CA VAL A 131 2.03 -14.76 -7.99
C VAL A 131 3.45 -14.40 -8.43
N LYS A 132 3.90 -14.93 -9.58
CA LYS A 132 5.20 -14.57 -10.16
C LYS A 132 5.31 -13.07 -10.42
N LYS A 133 4.33 -12.49 -11.09
CA LYS A 133 4.30 -11.05 -11.41
C LYS A 133 4.37 -10.17 -10.16
N HIS A 134 3.72 -10.57 -9.08
CA HIS A 134 3.77 -9.83 -7.81
C HIS A 134 5.12 -9.96 -7.11
N PHE A 135 5.77 -11.13 -7.14
CA PHE A 135 7.16 -11.26 -6.69
C PHE A 135 8.12 -10.43 -7.55
N GLU A 136 7.95 -10.39 -8.88
CA GLU A 136 8.74 -9.53 -9.77
C GLU A 136 8.51 -8.04 -9.52
N LEU A 137 7.28 -7.64 -9.18
CA LEU A 137 6.97 -6.27 -8.76
C LEU A 137 7.66 -5.95 -7.44
N LEU A 138 7.54 -6.82 -6.43
CA LEU A 138 8.21 -6.68 -5.14
C LEU A 138 9.73 -6.60 -5.31
N GLN A 139 10.33 -7.48 -6.12
CA GLN A 139 11.77 -7.47 -6.36
C GLN A 139 12.24 -6.14 -6.96
N ARG A 140 11.52 -5.64 -7.97
CA ARG A 140 11.82 -4.33 -8.56
C ARG A 140 11.65 -3.22 -7.53
N ALA A 141 10.64 -3.30 -6.69
CA ALA A 141 10.39 -2.31 -5.65
C ALA A 141 11.52 -2.27 -4.60
N LEU A 142 12.00 -3.45 -4.17
CA LEU A 142 13.14 -3.56 -3.24
C LEU A 142 14.43 -3.00 -3.85
N GLN A 143 14.71 -3.33 -5.11
CA GLN A 143 15.89 -2.82 -5.84
C GLN A 143 15.85 -1.31 -6.02
N LYS A 144 14.68 -0.74 -6.27
CA LYS A 144 14.46 0.70 -6.41
C LYS A 144 14.23 1.42 -5.08
N ARG A 145 14.14 0.67 -3.97
CA ARG A 145 13.68 1.16 -2.65
C ARG A 145 12.35 1.93 -2.70
N SER A 146 11.50 1.62 -3.69
CA SER A 146 10.20 2.25 -3.96
C SER A 146 9.37 1.37 -4.89
N PHE A 147 8.05 1.26 -4.64
CA PHE A 147 7.11 0.61 -5.58
C PHE A 147 6.84 1.43 -6.85
N TYR A 148 7.19 2.71 -6.83
CA TYR A 148 6.87 3.64 -7.90
C TYR A 148 8.12 4.21 -8.52
N GLU A 149 8.02 4.55 -9.80
CA GLU A 149 8.92 5.50 -10.42
C GLU A 149 8.47 6.89 -9.96
N LEU A 150 9.27 7.51 -9.10
CA LEU A 150 8.93 8.77 -8.45
C LEU A 150 9.39 9.92 -9.33
N ALA A 151 8.55 10.96 -9.44
CA ALA A 151 8.89 12.15 -10.19
C ALA A 151 9.98 12.97 -9.48
N ASP A 152 10.90 13.55 -10.25
CA ASP A 152 11.83 14.57 -9.76
C ASP A 152 11.13 15.94 -9.78
N ILE A 153 10.76 16.42 -8.59
CA ILE A 153 9.90 17.59 -8.39
C ILE A 153 10.26 18.31 -7.10
N ARG A 154 9.86 19.59 -7.00
CA ARG A 154 9.96 20.40 -5.78
C ARG A 154 8.59 20.86 -5.31
N MET A 155 8.49 21.29 -4.05
CA MET A 155 7.22 21.73 -3.47
C MET A 155 6.64 22.97 -4.18
N GLU A 156 7.49 23.89 -4.62
CA GLU A 156 7.10 25.10 -5.35
C GLU A 156 6.39 24.74 -6.67
N ASP A 157 6.82 23.65 -7.29
CA ASP A 157 6.28 23.18 -8.57
C ASP A 157 4.86 22.61 -8.39
N LEU A 158 4.48 22.22 -7.16
CA LEU A 158 3.15 21.71 -6.81
C LEU A 158 2.18 22.81 -6.32
N GLU A 159 2.66 24.03 -6.08
CA GLU A 159 1.82 25.12 -5.58
C GLU A 159 0.72 25.48 -6.58
N GLY A 160 -0.51 25.63 -6.08
CA GLY A 160 -1.68 26.00 -6.86
C GLY A 160 -2.87 25.07 -6.66
N GLU A 161 -3.84 25.22 -7.54
CA GLU A 161 -5.09 24.44 -7.54
C GLU A 161 -5.05 23.35 -8.61
N TRP A 162 -5.47 22.16 -8.21
CA TRP A 162 -5.48 20.94 -8.99
C TRP A 162 -6.87 20.32 -8.97
N ILE A 163 -7.35 19.77 -10.08
CA ILE A 163 -8.66 19.12 -10.19
C ILE A 163 -8.48 17.69 -10.71
N SER A 164 -9.08 16.70 -10.05
CA SER A 164 -9.02 15.32 -10.50
C SER A 164 -9.69 15.17 -11.88
N THR A 165 -9.05 14.44 -12.78
CA THR A 165 -9.57 14.20 -14.13
C THR A 165 -10.78 13.27 -14.13
N ALA A 166 -10.79 12.32 -13.19
CA ALA A 166 -11.87 11.38 -12.96
C ALA A 166 -12.71 11.80 -11.76
N GLU A 167 -13.98 11.48 -11.87
CA GLU A 167 -14.93 11.38 -10.78
C GLU A 167 -14.56 10.18 -9.89
N THR A 168 -14.46 10.41 -8.58
CA THR A 168 -14.04 9.41 -7.60
C THR A 168 -14.85 9.50 -6.31
N SER A 169 -15.63 8.46 -6.03
CA SER A 169 -16.27 8.25 -4.73
C SER A 169 -15.27 7.91 -3.63
N ALA A 170 -13.97 7.84 -3.94
CA ALA A 170 -12.98 7.27 -3.04
C ALA A 170 -12.52 8.24 -1.93
N LEU A 171 -12.99 9.49 -1.92
CA LEU A 171 -12.90 10.37 -0.76
C LEU A 171 -14.21 10.45 0.03
N ASP A 172 -15.05 9.41 -0.03
CA ASP A 172 -16.30 9.34 0.72
C ASP A 172 -16.03 9.48 2.23
N TYR A 173 -16.13 10.72 2.69
CA TYR A 173 -16.29 11.07 4.09
C TYR A 173 -17.60 10.47 4.59
N ASN A 174 -17.73 10.22 5.88
CA ASN A 174 -19.03 9.79 6.43
C ASN A 174 -19.99 10.99 6.44
N TYR A 175 -20.60 11.27 5.29
CA TYR A 175 -21.55 12.37 5.09
C TYR A 175 -22.79 12.22 5.98
N ASN A 176 -23.08 11.03 6.50
CA ASN A 176 -24.16 10.82 7.48
C ASN A 176 -23.90 11.50 8.83
N MET A 177 -22.69 12.04 9.06
CA MET A 177 -22.34 12.85 10.23
C MET A 177 -22.35 14.37 9.94
N THR A 178 -22.80 14.78 8.75
CA THR A 178 -22.82 16.18 8.30
C THR A 178 -24.15 16.50 7.61
N ASP A 179 -24.54 17.76 7.57
CA ASP A 179 -25.69 18.21 6.76
C ASP A 179 -25.30 18.38 5.27
N PHE A 180 -24.35 17.60 4.76
CA PHE A 180 -23.84 17.72 3.40
C PHE A 180 -24.14 16.49 2.54
N MET A 181 -24.48 16.75 1.27
CA MET A 181 -24.66 15.74 0.22
C MET A 181 -23.59 15.92 -0.85
N ALA A 182 -22.86 14.86 -1.21
CA ALA A 182 -21.88 14.93 -2.30
C ALA A 182 -22.58 15.18 -3.65
N LEU A 183 -22.02 16.07 -4.48
CA LEU A 183 -22.65 16.52 -5.75
C LEU A 183 -22.04 15.94 -7.03
N GLY A 184 -21.08 15.02 -6.92
CA GLY A 184 -20.32 14.53 -8.06
C GLY A 184 -18.85 14.92 -7.95
N SER A 185 -17.99 14.00 -8.37
CA SER A 185 -16.96 13.48 -7.48
C SER A 185 -15.53 13.86 -7.90
N ARG A 186 -15.37 15.05 -8.48
CA ARG A 186 -14.03 15.58 -8.74
C ARG A 186 -13.46 16.19 -7.47
N VAL A 187 -12.29 15.69 -7.11
CA VAL A 187 -11.52 16.17 -5.98
C VAL A 187 -10.70 17.35 -6.44
N ARG A 188 -10.73 18.42 -5.65
CA ARG A 188 -9.83 19.56 -5.81
C ARG A 188 -8.71 19.42 -4.78
N LEU A 189 -7.47 19.53 -5.22
CA LEU A 189 -6.30 19.57 -4.36
C LEU A 189 -5.73 20.98 -4.43
N LEU A 190 -5.72 21.67 -3.29
CA LEU A 190 -5.06 22.96 -3.13
C LEU A 190 -3.75 22.75 -2.38
N ILE A 191 -2.64 23.18 -2.97
CA ILE A 191 -1.34 23.22 -2.30
C ILE A 191 -0.90 24.68 -2.23
N SER A 192 -0.67 25.18 -1.03
CA SER A 192 -0.25 26.57 -0.80
C SER A 192 0.88 26.66 0.21
N LYS A 193 1.76 27.65 0.08
CA LYS A 193 2.84 27.85 1.04
C LYS A 193 2.28 28.17 2.44
N TYR A 194 2.78 27.50 3.48
CA TYR A 194 2.41 27.77 4.86
C TYR A 194 3.49 28.56 5.60
N ASP A 195 4.73 28.04 5.60
CA ASP A 195 5.92 28.72 6.11
C ASP A 195 7.15 28.35 5.26
N GLU A 196 8.37 28.61 5.76
CA GLU A 196 9.61 28.27 5.05
C GLU A 196 9.85 26.76 4.90
N ARG A 197 9.21 25.94 5.74
CA ARG A 197 9.43 24.50 5.82
C ARG A 197 8.27 23.68 5.26
N PHE A 198 7.04 24.17 5.40
CA PHE A 198 5.84 23.44 5.06
C PHE A 198 4.97 24.17 4.05
N TYR A 199 4.28 23.37 3.25
CA TYR A 199 3.10 23.78 2.50
C TYR A 199 1.85 23.21 3.18
N MET A 200 0.70 23.77 2.89
CA MET A 200 -0.60 23.21 3.24
C MET A 200 -1.15 22.45 2.04
N SER A 201 -1.53 21.19 2.24
CA SER A 201 -2.30 20.38 1.29
C SER A 201 -3.74 20.26 1.79
N THR A 202 -4.69 20.75 0.99
CA THR A 202 -6.12 20.69 1.28
C THR A 202 -6.84 19.94 0.17
N TRP A 203 -7.47 18.84 0.53
CA TRP A 203 -8.30 18.02 -0.34
C TRP A 203 -9.76 18.45 -0.16
N LEU A 204 -10.37 18.89 -1.25
CA LEU A 204 -11.68 19.52 -1.30
C LEU A 204 -12.60 18.70 -2.21
N VAL A 205 -13.86 18.58 -1.80
CA VAL A 205 -14.92 17.98 -2.59
C VAL A 205 -16.10 18.94 -2.67
N ARG A 206 -16.90 18.85 -3.73
CA ARG A 206 -18.10 19.67 -3.86
C ARG A 206 -19.29 19.00 -3.18
N VAL A 207 -19.92 19.72 -2.27
CA VAL A 207 -21.09 19.27 -1.52
C VAL A 207 -22.25 20.26 -1.64
N CYS A 208 -23.45 19.79 -1.36
CA CYS A 208 -24.66 20.58 -1.17
C CYS A 208 -25.06 20.52 0.29
N ASP A 209 -25.29 21.67 0.90
CA ASP A 209 -25.91 21.76 2.22
C ASP A 209 -27.39 21.33 2.14
N TYR A 210 -27.79 20.36 2.95
CA TYR A 210 -29.15 19.83 2.98
C TYR A 210 -30.19 20.89 3.37
N THR A 211 -29.81 21.84 4.22
CA THR A 211 -30.67 22.89 4.79
C THR A 211 -30.80 24.06 3.82
N THR A 212 -29.67 24.62 3.37
CA THR A 212 -29.67 25.83 2.54
C THR A 212 -29.79 25.53 1.05
N ARG A 213 -29.50 24.29 0.64
CA ARG A 213 -29.37 23.87 -0.76
C ARG A 213 -28.23 24.56 -1.52
N GLU A 214 -27.33 25.23 -0.81
CA GLU A 214 -26.16 25.87 -1.42
C GLU A 214 -25.06 24.85 -1.72
N GLU A 215 -24.36 25.05 -2.83
CA GLU A 215 -23.19 24.26 -3.19
C GLU A 215 -21.92 24.94 -2.67
N LEU A 216 -21.03 24.17 -2.05
CA LEU A 216 -19.77 24.68 -1.52
C LEU A 216 -18.65 23.64 -1.62
N ASP A 217 -17.41 24.10 -1.52
CA ASP A 217 -16.24 23.23 -1.37
C ASP A 217 -16.07 22.87 0.11
N PHE A 218 -16.03 21.56 0.39
CA PHE A 218 -15.81 21.03 1.72
C PHE A 218 -14.42 20.39 1.80
N ALA A 219 -13.64 20.79 2.80
CA ALA A 219 -12.31 20.21 3.04
C ALA A 219 -12.44 18.86 3.74
N VAL A 220 -12.27 17.78 2.97
CA VAL A 220 -12.27 16.41 3.51
C VAL A 220 -10.99 16.10 4.25
N ARG A 221 -9.88 16.76 3.88
CA ARG A 221 -8.61 16.62 4.57
C ARG A 221 -7.76 17.87 4.41
N GLN A 222 -7.10 18.25 5.49
CA GLN A 222 -6.09 19.29 5.50
C GLN A 222 -4.87 18.81 6.28
N THR A 223 -3.69 18.91 5.67
CA THR A 223 -2.42 18.46 6.26
C THR A 223 -1.29 19.40 5.84
N TYR A 224 -0.25 19.47 6.65
CA TYR A 224 0.99 20.15 6.28
C TYR A 224 1.87 19.17 5.53
N VAL A 225 2.50 19.61 4.45
CA VAL A 225 3.28 18.73 3.58
C VAL A 225 4.68 19.26 3.33
N THR A 226 5.62 18.33 3.28
CA THR A 226 6.94 18.49 2.66
C THR A 226 7.08 17.48 1.54
N LEU A 227 8.02 17.69 0.63
CA LEU A 227 8.37 16.72 -0.41
C LEU A 227 9.78 16.22 -0.14
N GLU A 228 9.92 14.90 0.00
CA GLU A 228 11.19 14.22 0.21
C GLU A 228 11.23 13.03 -0.75
N ASP A 229 12.24 12.99 -1.63
CA ASP A 229 12.47 11.91 -2.59
C ASP A 229 11.21 11.54 -3.43
N GLY A 230 10.46 12.54 -3.88
CA GLY A 230 9.24 12.33 -4.67
C GLY A 230 8.01 11.88 -3.87
N TYR A 231 8.08 11.88 -2.53
CA TYR A 231 6.95 11.63 -1.64
C TYR A 231 6.48 12.90 -0.93
N LEU A 232 5.18 13.17 -1.01
CA LEU A 232 4.50 14.13 -0.14
C LEU A 232 4.40 13.53 1.27
N SER A 233 5.21 14.03 2.21
CA SER A 233 5.11 13.67 3.62
C SER A 233 4.09 14.57 4.31
N HIS A 234 3.01 13.97 4.79
CA HIS A 234 1.90 14.64 5.46
C HIS A 234 2.09 14.67 6.98
N TYR A 235 1.82 15.83 7.57
CA TYR A 235 1.94 16.12 8.99
C TYR A 235 0.67 16.78 9.54
N TYR A 236 0.39 16.54 10.80
CA TYR A 236 -0.61 17.27 11.57
C TYR A 236 0.07 18.24 12.52
N LYS A 237 -0.55 19.40 12.74
CA LYS A 237 -0.07 20.36 13.74
C LYS A 237 -0.77 20.10 15.08
N GLY A 238 -0.05 19.46 15.99
CA GLY A 238 -0.46 19.25 17.39
C GLY A 238 -0.03 20.40 18.30
N LYS A 239 -0.15 20.20 19.62
CA LYS A 239 0.30 21.18 20.63
C LYS A 239 1.83 21.31 20.69
N GLU A 240 2.55 20.22 20.45
CA GLU A 240 4.01 20.13 20.59
C GLU A 240 4.77 20.37 19.26
N GLY A 241 4.06 20.47 18.14
CA GLY A 241 4.66 20.71 16.83
C GLY A 241 3.97 19.97 15.69
N PHE A 242 4.76 19.57 14.69
CA PHE A 242 4.31 18.82 13.53
C PHE A 242 4.56 17.33 13.71
N ASP A 243 3.49 16.55 13.79
CA ASP A 243 3.52 15.11 13.93
C ASP A 243 3.32 14.43 12.58
N PHE A 244 4.19 13.49 12.24
CA PHE A 244 4.10 12.73 11.00
C PHE A 244 2.80 11.91 10.95
N SER A 245 2.15 11.93 9.79
CA SER A 245 0.89 11.23 9.53
C SER A 245 1.11 10.11 8.52
N PHE A 246 1.32 10.46 7.25
CA PHE A 246 1.53 9.49 6.18
C PHE A 246 2.37 10.08 5.03
N ARG A 247 2.75 9.24 4.06
CA ARG A 247 3.43 9.67 2.83
C ARG A 247 2.57 9.29 1.63
N SER A 248 2.55 10.17 0.64
CA SER A 248 1.90 9.94 -0.64
C SER A 248 2.94 10.06 -1.76
N PRO A 249 3.21 9.00 -2.53
CA PRO A 249 4.07 9.07 -3.71
C PRO A 249 3.53 10.07 -4.75
N VAL A 250 4.44 10.70 -5.48
CA VAL A 250 4.14 11.38 -6.73
C VAL A 250 4.65 10.54 -7.88
N PHE A 251 3.72 9.86 -8.55
CA PHE A 251 3.99 8.89 -9.62
C PHE A 251 4.43 9.55 -10.92
N ASP A 252 3.95 10.77 -11.16
CA ASP A 252 4.14 11.47 -12.42
C ASP A 252 3.86 12.96 -12.21
N TYR A 253 4.66 13.79 -12.86
CA TYR A 253 4.50 15.23 -12.89
C TYR A 253 4.99 15.79 -14.23
N SER A 254 4.16 16.61 -14.86
CA SER A 254 4.48 17.25 -16.14
C SER A 254 4.14 18.75 -16.17
N GLY A 255 4.19 19.42 -15.01
CA GLY A 255 3.81 20.84 -14.87
C GLY A 255 2.29 21.02 -14.70
N ASP A 256 1.53 20.50 -15.66
CA ASP A 256 0.06 20.61 -15.69
C ASP A 256 -0.66 19.34 -15.26
N THR A 257 0.04 18.20 -15.18
CA THR A 257 -0.51 16.95 -14.65
C THR A 257 0.25 16.54 -13.39
N LEU A 258 -0.50 16.11 -12.38
CA LEU A 258 0.04 15.54 -11.14
C LEU A 258 -0.63 14.19 -10.89
N LYS A 259 0.14 13.12 -10.77
CA LYS A 259 -0.37 11.82 -10.34
C LYS A 259 0.17 11.51 -8.95
N THR A 260 -0.73 11.35 -8.00
CA THR A 260 -0.40 11.05 -6.60
C THR A 260 -1.50 10.18 -6.00
N GLN A 261 -1.41 9.86 -4.71
CA GLN A 261 -2.44 9.13 -4.00
C GLN A 261 -2.83 9.83 -2.70
N PHE A 262 -4.01 9.53 -2.21
CA PHE A 262 -4.41 9.79 -0.83
C PHE A 262 -4.75 8.45 -0.19
N TRP A 263 -3.98 8.06 0.84
CA TRP A 263 -3.98 6.70 1.37
C TRP A 263 -3.72 5.68 0.25
N ASP A 264 -4.67 4.80 0.00
CA ASP A 264 -4.66 3.74 -1.00
C ASP A 264 -5.21 4.22 -2.36
N VAL A 265 -5.88 5.37 -2.40
CA VAL A 265 -6.57 5.83 -3.60
C VAL A 265 -5.65 6.66 -4.50
N GLY A 266 -5.43 6.20 -5.73
CA GLY A 266 -4.71 6.94 -6.77
C GLY A 266 -5.55 8.03 -7.44
N PHE A 267 -4.92 9.18 -7.71
CA PHE A 267 -5.51 10.32 -8.39
C PHE A 267 -4.63 10.80 -9.54
N THR A 268 -5.29 11.22 -10.62
CA THR A 268 -4.67 12.05 -11.66
C THR A 268 -5.33 13.42 -11.61
N PHE A 269 -4.52 14.44 -11.40
CA PHE A 269 -4.94 15.84 -11.33
C PHE A 269 -4.46 16.62 -12.55
N GLN A 270 -5.24 17.63 -12.92
CA GLN A 270 -4.87 18.68 -13.87
C GLN A 270 -4.81 20.01 -13.13
N ARG A 271 -3.83 20.84 -13.47
CA ARG A 271 -3.73 22.21 -12.98
C ARG A 271 -4.91 23.04 -13.50
N LYS A 272 -5.44 23.92 -12.66
CA LYS A 272 -6.54 24.83 -13.01
C LYS A 272 -6.05 26.22 -13.37
#